data_AF-A0A4Q3SNF5-F1
#
_entry.id   AF-A0A4Q3SNF5-F1
#
_cell.length_a   1.000
_cell.length_b   1.000
_cell.length_c   1.000
_cell.angle_alpha   90.00
_cell.angle_beta   90.00
_cell.angle_gamma   90.00
#
_symmetry.space_group_name_H-M   'P 1'
#
loop_
_entity.id
_entity.type
_entity.pdbx_description
1 polymer ?
#
loop_
_entity_poly.entity_id
_entity_poly.type
_entity_poly.pdbx_seq_one_letter_code
_entity_poly.pdbx_strand_id
1 'polypeptide(L)'
;MQKTLDKEEIYTSFNKLVNMTPAQLEKWLKTEESKAVGWDSGDGESIGHKSGEKIIRILEKKKTDLTEGDFEHMQKVVGYI
;
A
#
# COMPACT_ATOMS: atom_id res chain seq x y z
N MET A 1 21.75 7.14 5.19
CA MET A 1 21.32 7.22 3.79
C MET A 1 20.17 6.25 3.61
N GLN A 2 18.98 6.73 3.28
CA GLN A 2 17.87 5.85 2.93
C GLN A 2 18.24 5.23 1.58
N LYS A 3 18.42 3.89 1.53
CA LYS A 3 18.73 3.18 0.28
C LYS A 3 17.52 3.37 -0.64
N THR A 4 17.65 4.17 -1.68
CA THR A 4 16.63 4.24 -2.73
C THR A 4 16.73 2.94 -3.50
N LEU A 5 15.81 2.02 -3.21
CA LEU A 5 15.68 0.76 -3.94
C LEU A 5 15.36 1.09 -5.40
N ASP A 6 15.89 0.33 -6.34
CA ASP A 6 15.43 0.45 -7.72
C ASP A 6 13.98 -0.03 -7.86
N LYS A 7 13.31 0.33 -8.96
CA LYS A 7 11.88 0.00 -9.16
C LYS A 7 11.60 -1.51 -9.13
N GLU A 8 12.57 -2.34 -9.52
CA GLU A 8 12.42 -3.80 -9.52
C GLU A 8 12.49 -4.35 -8.09
N GLU A 9 13.44 -3.86 -7.30
CA GLU A 9 13.61 -4.19 -5.89
C GLU A 9 12.40 -3.70 -5.07
N ILE A 10 11.87 -2.50 -5.37
CA ILE A 10 10.61 -2.00 -4.79
C ILE A 10 9.44 -2.92 -5.12
N TYR A 11 9.23 -3.22 -6.41
CA TYR A 11 8.12 -4.04 -6.86
C TYR A 11 8.16 -5.43 -6.24
N THR A 12 9.33 -6.07 -6.23
CA THR A 12 9.50 -7.41 -5.67
C THR A 12 9.30 -7.42 -4.16
N SER A 13 9.90 -6.45 -3.45
CA SER A 13 9.75 -6.34 -1.99
C SER A 13 8.30 -6.06 -1.61
N PHE A 14 7.62 -5.17 -2.34
CA PHE A 14 6.21 -4.87 -2.11
C PHE A 14 5.33 -6.10 -2.28
N ASN A 15 5.45 -6.83 -3.39
CA ASN A 15 4.66 -8.04 -3.63
C ASN A 15 4.98 -9.17 -2.63
N LYS A 16 6.20 -9.20 -2.08
CA LYS A 16 6.60 -10.15 -1.04
C LYS A 16 6.01 -9.79 0.33
N LEU A 17 5.95 -8.51 0.66
CA LEU A 17 5.48 -8.03 1.97
C LEU A 17 3.95 -7.95 2.02
N VAL A 18 3.29 -7.60 0.92
CA VAL A 18 1.82 -7.56 0.82
C VAL A 18 1.30 -8.98 0.57
N ASN A 19 1.09 -9.71 1.65
CA ASN A 19 0.65 -11.12 1.63
C ASN A 19 -0.89 -11.29 1.54
N MET A 20 -1.59 -10.33 0.93
CA MET A 20 -3.04 -10.37 0.74
C MET A 20 -3.41 -9.99 -0.69
N THR A 21 -4.40 -10.69 -1.25
CA THR A 21 -4.97 -10.33 -2.56
C THR A 21 -5.78 -9.02 -2.46
N PRO A 22 -6.02 -8.31 -3.59
CA PRO A 22 -6.87 -7.12 -3.63
C PRO A 22 -8.22 -7.33 -2.94
N ALA A 23 -8.88 -8.46 -3.22
CA ALA A 23 -10.19 -8.78 -2.65
C ALA A 23 -10.15 -9.04 -1.13
N GLN A 24 -9.07 -9.67 -0.64
CA GLN A 24 -8.88 -9.87 0.80
C GLN A 24 -8.64 -8.54 1.52
N LEU A 25 -7.83 -7.68 0.91
CA LEU A 25 -7.54 -6.35 1.46
C LEU A 25 -8.80 -5.46 1.43
N GLU A 26 -9.59 -5.51 0.36
CA GLU A 26 -10.87 -4.80 0.26
C GLU A 26 -11.86 -5.24 1.34
N LYS A 27 -11.94 -6.55 1.60
CA LYS A 27 -12.77 -7.09 2.67
C LYS A 27 -12.30 -6.63 4.04
N TRP A 28 -10.98 -6.56 4.25
CA TRP A 28 -10.39 -6.06 5.50
C TRP A 28 -10.68 -4.58 5.70
N LEU A 29 -10.53 -3.74 4.67
CA LEU A 29 -10.83 -2.29 4.74
C LEU A 29 -12.31 -1.98 5.06
N LYS A 30 -13.21 -2.93 4.83
CA LYS A 30 -14.63 -2.76 5.21
C LYS A 30 -14.89 -2.94 6.70
N THR A 31 -13.93 -3.44 7.49
CA THR A 31 -14.15 -3.67 8.93
C THR A 31 -13.88 -2.41 9.76
N GLU A 32 -14.55 -2.29 10.90
CA GLU A 32 -14.37 -1.15 11.81
C GLU A 32 -12.94 -1.08 12.37
N GLU A 33 -12.30 -2.23 12.58
CA GLU A 33 -10.92 -2.31 13.01
C GLU A 33 -9.99 -1.63 12.01
N SER A 34 -10.17 -1.89 10.70
CA SER A 34 -9.33 -1.31 9.65
C SER A 34 -9.42 0.23 9.58
N LYS A 35 -10.61 0.78 9.85
CA LYS A 35 -10.86 2.23 9.90
C LYS A 35 -10.17 2.91 11.08
N ALA A 36 -9.84 2.15 12.11
CA ALA A 36 -9.15 2.64 13.31
C ALA A 36 -7.63 2.41 13.30
N VAL A 37 -7.07 1.67 12.32
CA VAL A 37 -5.62 1.38 12.28
C VAL A 37 -4.85 2.55 11.68
N GLY A 38 -3.86 3.06 12.43
CA GLY A 38 -2.95 4.11 11.99
C GLY A 38 -3.23 5.46 12.65
N TRP A 39 -2.52 6.48 12.20
CA TRP A 39 -2.72 7.84 12.68
C TRP A 39 -3.99 8.42 12.06
N ASP A 40 -4.81 9.11 12.86
CA ASP A 40 -6.00 9.81 12.39
C ASP A 40 -5.58 10.98 11.49
N SER A 41 -6.10 11.03 10.26
CA SER A 41 -5.70 12.09 9.32
C SER A 41 -6.39 13.44 9.56
N GLY A 42 -7.17 13.56 10.63
CA GLY A 42 -7.91 14.75 11.05
C GLY A 42 -9.29 14.89 10.40
N ASP A 43 -9.66 13.99 9.49
CA ASP A 43 -10.91 14.01 8.72
C ASP A 43 -11.83 12.81 8.98
N GLY A 44 -11.51 11.99 9.99
CA GLY A 44 -12.31 10.83 10.39
C GLY A 44 -11.97 9.53 9.64
N GLU A 45 -10.95 9.54 8.77
CA GLU A 45 -10.40 8.33 8.14
C GLU A 45 -8.92 8.14 8.52
N SER A 46 -8.52 6.92 8.83
CA SER A 46 -7.12 6.65 9.19
C SER A 46 -6.19 6.73 7.98
N ILE A 47 -4.96 7.19 8.20
CA ILE A 47 -3.90 7.16 7.16
C ILE A 47 -3.69 5.72 6.65
N GLY A 48 -3.86 4.72 7.53
CA GLY A 48 -3.77 3.30 7.18
C GLY A 48 -4.85 2.86 6.19
N HIS A 49 -6.10 3.32 6.37
CA HIS A 49 -7.21 2.97 5.48
C HIS A 49 -6.99 3.53 4.07
N LYS A 50 -6.65 4.82 3.97
CA LYS A 50 -6.31 5.47 2.68
C LYS A 50 -5.13 4.79 1.98
N SER A 51 -4.12 4.38 2.76
CA SER A 51 -2.99 3.62 2.21
C SER A 51 -3.43 2.25 1.70
N GLY A 52 -4.32 1.56 2.41
CA GLY A 52 -4.88 0.28 1.98
C GLY A 52 -5.62 0.39 0.66
N GLU A 53 -6.46 1.42 0.47
CA GLU A 53 -7.14 1.64 -0.82
C GLU A 53 -6.16 1.83 -1.97
N LYS A 54 -5.06 2.56 -1.73
CA LYS A 54 -4.03 2.77 -2.75
C LYS A 54 -3.26 1.48 -3.06
N ILE A 55 -2.99 0.64 -2.06
CA ILE A 55 -2.40 -0.70 -2.26
C ILE A 55 -3.29 -1.56 -3.15
N ILE A 56 -4.61 -1.57 -2.94
CA ILE A 56 -5.56 -2.30 -3.80
C ILE A 56 -5.43 -1.84 -5.25
N ARG A 57 -5.52 -0.52 -5.50
CA ARG A 57 -5.40 0.04 -6.86
C ARG A 57 -4.08 -0.30 -7.53
N ILE A 58 -3.00 -0.42 -6.76
CA ILE A 58 -1.68 -0.81 -7.26
C ILE A 58 -1.66 -2.29 -7.64
N LEU A 59 -2.21 -3.17 -6.80
CA LEU A 59 -2.24 -4.62 -7.06
C LEU A 59 -3.14 -5.00 -8.24
N GLU A 60 -4.14 -4.17 -8.57
CA GLU A 60 -5.01 -4.36 -9.74
C GLU A 60 -4.36 -3.93 -11.07
N LYS A 61 -3.29 -3.13 -11.03
CA LYS A 61 -2.57 -2.69 -12.22
C LYS A 61 -1.63 -3.77 -12.72
N LYS A 62 -1.44 -3.82 -14.04
CA LYS A 62 -0.29 -4.54 -14.61
C LYS A 62 0.98 -3.77 -14.30
N LYS A 63 2.11 -4.47 -14.17
CA LYS A 63 3.42 -3.86 -13.91
C LYS A 63 3.79 -2.75 -14.91
N THR A 64 3.39 -2.90 -16.18
CA THR A 64 3.60 -1.91 -17.25
C THR A 64 2.81 -0.62 -17.06
N ASP A 65 1.73 -0.68 -16.30
CA ASP A 65 0.79 0.43 -16.08
C ASP A 65 1.09 1.16 -14.77
N LEU A 66 2.13 0.74 -14.05
CA LEU A 66 2.58 1.38 -12.81
C LEU A 66 3.27 2.71 -13.10
N THR A 67 2.80 3.74 -12.40
CA THR A 67 3.33 5.09 -12.47
C THR A 67 4.41 5.32 -11.42
N GLU A 68 5.18 6.41 -11.55
CA GLU A 68 6.16 6.81 -10.52
C GLU A 68 5.51 6.91 -9.13
N GLY A 69 4.32 7.51 -9.05
CA GLY A 69 3.59 7.66 -7.79
C GLY A 69 3.06 6.35 -7.21
N ASP A 70 2.99 5.28 -8.01
CA ASP A 70 2.74 3.92 -7.52
C ASP A 70 4.01 3.35 -6.88
N PHE A 71 5.17 3.46 -7.54
CA PHE A 71 6.45 3.02 -6.99
C PHE A 71 6.85 3.79 -5.71
N GLU A 72 6.62 5.10 -5.66
CA GLU A 72 6.84 5.90 -4.44
C GLU A 72 5.97 5.40 -3.28
N HIS A 73 4.72 5.01 -3.56
CA HIS A 73 3.83 4.48 -2.53
C HIS A 73 4.24 3.07 -2.10
N MET A 74 4.61 2.20 -3.05
CA MET A 74 5.19 0.89 -2.74
C MET A 74 6.42 1.04 -1.84
N GLN A 75 7.32 1.97 -2.14
CA GLN A 75 8.52 2.22 -1.32
C GLN A 75 8.17 2.66 0.09
N LYS A 76 7.15 3.52 0.26
CA LYS A 76 6.65 3.90 1.59
C LYS A 76 6.14 2.68 2.35
N VAL A 77 5.31 1.84 1.72
CA VAL A 77 4.77 0.61 2.33
C VAL A 77 5.89 -0.35 2.73
N VAL A 78 6.87 -0.57 1.86
CA VAL A 78 8.06 -1.39 2.16
C VAL A 78 8.87 -0.83 3.33
N GLY A 79 8.92 0.50 3.50
CA GLY A 79 9.62 1.15 4.59
C GLY A 79 8.88 1.20 5.93
N TYR A 80 7.57 0.89 5.95
CA TYR A 80 6.76 0.86 7.18
C TYR A 80 6.69 -0.53 7.82
N ILE A 81 6.96 -1.59 7.06
CA ILE A 81 6.96 -2.99 7.51
C ILE A 81 8.40 -3.40 7.87
#